data_AF-B5VWR6-F1
#
_entry.id   AF-B5VWR6-F1
#
_cell.length_a   1.000
_cell.length_b   1.000
_cell.length_c   1.000
_cell.angle_alpha   90.00
_cell.angle_beta   90.00
_cell.angle_gamma   90.00
#
_symmetry.space_group_name_H-M   'P 1'
#
loop_
_entity.id
_entity.type
_entity.pdbx_description
1 polymer ?
#
loop_
_entity_poly.entity_id
_entity_poly.type
_entity_poly.pdbx_seq_one_letter_code
_entity_poly.pdbx_strand_id
1 'polypeptide(L)'
;MMMSQAITSRPSVISTLKQICLRKQEIAQIYKAMAKRESSASRRETLRKMASSSEQSILSPACTLNQLGESVPSLKYSWWQRSWHQLIAQVNLPLILHLIQKLEAQDNYYLNQILAEYGQKTTAAINDRSEDRLVLQQMLSPHCRYRGQLTSEHLRFNQVFQDFSNQVAIACALETSGKISPGQAMDRLEQLWEELQDSQPES
;
A
#
# COMPACT_ATOMS: atom_id res chain seq x y z
N MET A 1 -21.98 -18.42 33.20
CA MET A 1 -21.54 -19.46 32.25
C MET A 1 -22.32 -19.31 30.95
N MET A 2 -21.76 -18.60 29.96
CA MET A 2 -22.21 -18.60 28.56
C MET A 2 -20.97 -18.24 27.71
N MET A 3 -19.99 -19.15 27.70
CA MET A 3 -18.99 -19.22 26.63
C MET A 3 -19.68 -19.86 25.44
N SER A 4 -20.30 -19.09 24.55
CA SER A 4 -20.93 -19.63 23.34
C SER A 4 -21.22 -18.55 22.30
N GLN A 5 -20.15 -17.92 21.81
CA GLN A 5 -19.93 -17.87 20.37
C GLN A 5 -18.46 -18.23 20.16
N ALA A 6 -18.25 -19.52 19.94
CA ALA A 6 -16.99 -20.10 19.52
C ALA A 6 -16.39 -19.23 18.42
N ILE A 7 -15.16 -18.76 18.64
CA ILE A 7 -14.03 -19.26 17.86
C ILE A 7 -14.41 -19.23 16.37
N THR A 8 -14.45 -18.05 15.78
CA THR A 8 -14.25 -17.87 14.33
C THR A 8 -12.79 -18.18 14.03
N SER A 9 -12.48 -19.47 14.21
CA SER A 9 -11.30 -20.26 13.91
C SER A 9 -9.93 -19.62 14.25
N ARG A 10 -9.28 -20.14 15.30
CA ARG A 10 -7.81 -20.02 15.53
C ARG A 10 -7.02 -20.07 14.20
N PRO A 11 -7.31 -20.98 13.25
CA PRO A 11 -6.71 -20.98 11.92
C PRO A 11 -6.89 -19.68 11.09
N SER A 12 -8.06 -19.03 11.11
CA SER A 12 -8.26 -17.78 10.35
C SER A 12 -7.52 -16.60 10.97
N VAL A 13 -7.43 -16.55 12.30
CA VAL A 13 -6.67 -15.52 13.03
C VAL A 13 -5.17 -15.70 12.76
N ILE A 14 -4.66 -16.93 12.87
CA ILE A 14 -3.27 -17.27 12.53
C ILE A 14 -2.97 -16.91 11.07
N SER A 15 -3.85 -17.29 10.13
CA SER A 15 -3.71 -16.95 8.72
C SER A 15 -3.66 -15.43 8.51
N THR A 16 -4.57 -14.68 9.13
CA THR A 16 -4.64 -13.23 9.03
C THR A 16 -3.39 -12.56 9.59
N LEU A 17 -2.91 -12.98 10.76
CA LEU A 17 -1.67 -12.49 11.36
C LEU A 17 -0.45 -12.80 10.48
N LYS A 18 -0.37 -14.00 9.91
CA LYS A 18 0.68 -14.38 8.95
C LYS A 18 0.63 -13.48 7.70
N GLN A 19 -0.54 -13.23 7.15
CA GLN A 19 -0.72 -12.33 6.00
C GLN A 19 -0.40 -10.87 6.30
N ILE A 20 -0.70 -10.39 7.51
CA ILE A 20 -0.30 -9.04 7.96
C ILE A 20 1.23 -8.96 8.07
N CYS A 21 1.88 -9.96 8.66
CA CYS A 21 3.34 -10.02 8.75
C CYS A 21 4.00 -10.03 7.35
N LEU A 22 3.50 -10.84 6.41
CA LEU A 22 4.02 -10.89 5.04
C LEU A 22 3.88 -9.54 4.35
N ARG A 23 2.70 -8.92 4.38
CA ARG A 23 2.48 -7.63 3.72
C ARG A 23 3.33 -6.50 4.32
N LYS A 24 3.52 -6.48 5.65
CA LYS A 24 4.44 -5.52 6.29
C LYS A 24 5.90 -5.72 5.84
N GLN A 25 6.33 -6.97 5.63
CA GLN A 25 7.64 -7.27 5.05
C GLN A 25 7.73 -6.81 3.58
N GLU A 26 6.70 -7.05 2.76
CA GLU A 26 6.64 -6.59 1.36
C GLU A 26 6.73 -5.07 1.26
N ILE A 27 5.92 -4.37 2.05
CA ILE A 27 5.88 -2.91 2.13
C ILE A 27 7.26 -2.35 2.50
N ALA A 28 7.93 -2.93 3.50
CA ALA A 28 9.28 -2.52 3.88
C ALA A 28 10.28 -2.69 2.73
N GLN A 29 10.18 -3.78 1.95
CA GLN A 29 11.03 -4.00 0.78
C GLN A 29 10.74 -3.01 -0.35
N ILE A 30 9.47 -2.65 -0.57
CA ILE A 30 9.08 -1.64 -1.56
C ILE A 30 9.65 -0.28 -1.18
N TYR A 31 9.51 0.15 0.08
CA TYR A 31 10.12 1.39 0.57
C TYR A 31 11.65 1.40 0.40
N LYS A 32 12.33 0.28 0.70
CA LYS A 32 13.78 0.12 0.47
C LYS A 32 14.16 0.22 -1.01
N ALA A 33 13.39 -0.40 -1.89
CA ALA A 33 13.60 -0.33 -3.34
C ALA A 33 13.41 1.09 -3.87
N MET A 34 12.39 1.80 -3.40
CA MET A 34 12.14 3.20 -3.73
C MET A 34 13.26 4.12 -3.23
N ALA A 35 13.74 3.91 -1.99
CA ALA A 35 14.82 4.71 -1.42
C ALA A 35 16.13 4.59 -2.22
N LYS A 36 16.42 3.42 -2.82
CA LYS A 36 17.64 3.21 -3.62
C LYS A 36 17.70 4.08 -4.89
N ARG A 37 16.55 4.43 -5.46
CA ARG A 37 16.45 5.20 -6.71
C ARG A 37 16.09 6.67 -6.51
N GLU A 38 15.58 7.02 -5.34
CA GLU A 38 15.20 8.39 -5.02
C GLU A 38 16.44 9.29 -5.05
N SER A 39 16.42 10.32 -5.91
CA SER A 39 17.55 11.24 -6.11
C SER A 39 17.62 12.26 -4.98
N SER A 40 16.47 12.70 -4.45
CA SER A 40 16.40 13.63 -3.33
C SER A 40 16.82 12.96 -2.03
N ALA A 41 17.84 13.52 -1.37
CA ALA A 41 18.34 13.00 -0.11
C ALA A 41 17.27 13.01 1.01
N SER A 42 16.47 14.07 1.08
CA SER A 42 15.40 14.21 2.08
C SER A 42 14.29 13.16 1.87
N ARG A 43 13.84 12.96 0.63
CA ARG A 43 12.79 11.97 0.30
C ARG A 43 13.28 10.54 0.51
N ARG A 44 14.52 10.27 0.12
CA ARG A 44 15.17 8.98 0.34
C ARG A 44 15.25 8.61 1.81
N GLU A 45 15.56 9.59 2.66
CA GLU A 45 15.60 9.38 4.10
C GLU A 45 14.22 9.10 4.68
N THR A 46 13.20 9.82 4.20
CA THR A 46 11.79 9.56 4.57
C THR A 46 11.40 8.11 4.23
N LEU A 47 11.68 7.65 3.01
CA LEU A 47 11.40 6.28 2.58
C LEU A 47 12.12 5.23 3.45
N ARG A 48 13.35 5.49 3.91
CA ARG A 48 14.05 4.59 4.82
C ARG A 48 13.41 4.52 6.20
N LYS A 49 13.01 5.67 6.76
CA LYS A 49 12.29 5.72 8.03
C LYS A 49 11.00 4.91 7.97
N MET A 50 10.26 5.04 6.87
CA MET A 50 9.05 4.26 6.62
C MET A 50 9.31 2.77 6.51
N ALA A 51 10.37 2.35 5.81
CA ALA A 51 10.76 0.95 5.76
C ALA A 51 11.04 0.39 7.15
N SER A 52 11.86 1.08 7.96
CA SER A 52 12.17 0.67 9.33
C SER A 52 10.93 0.63 10.23
N SER A 53 10.03 1.59 10.08
CA SER A 53 8.76 1.62 10.82
C SER A 53 7.86 0.43 10.46
N SER A 54 7.75 0.09 9.17
CA SER A 54 6.99 -1.09 8.72
C SER A 54 7.57 -2.37 9.32
N GLU A 55 8.90 -2.51 9.35
CA GLU A 55 9.58 -3.66 9.97
C GLU A 55 9.32 -3.77 11.47
N GLN A 56 9.37 -2.65 12.19
CA GLN A 56 9.06 -2.60 13.63
C GLN A 56 7.58 -2.95 13.90
N SER A 57 6.67 -2.57 13.00
CA SER A 57 5.25 -2.86 13.16
C SER A 57 4.88 -4.35 13.06
N ILE A 58 5.82 -5.21 12.65
CA ILE A 58 5.67 -6.68 12.64
C ILE A 58 5.78 -7.27 14.05
N LEU A 59 6.47 -6.59 14.98
CA LEU A 59 6.76 -7.14 16.31
C LEU A 59 5.50 -7.49 17.11
N SER A 60 4.45 -6.68 16.99
CA SER A 60 3.18 -6.92 17.68
C SER A 60 2.46 -8.18 17.18
N PRO A 61 2.12 -8.31 15.87
CA PRO A 61 1.51 -9.55 15.37
C PRO A 61 2.43 -10.78 15.51
N ALA A 62 3.75 -10.60 15.44
CA ALA A 62 4.72 -11.67 15.70
C ALA A 62 4.64 -12.21 17.13
N CYS A 63 4.51 -11.32 18.12
CA CYS A 63 4.32 -11.71 19.51
C CYS A 63 3.06 -12.56 19.69
N THR A 64 1.95 -12.14 19.08
CA THR A 64 0.68 -12.89 19.11
C THR A 64 0.80 -14.26 18.43
N LEU A 65 1.47 -14.35 17.27
CA LEU A 65 1.74 -15.63 16.62
C LEU A 65 2.55 -16.57 17.51
N ASN A 66 3.61 -16.08 18.15
CA ASN A 66 4.43 -16.88 19.06
C ASN A 66 3.62 -17.39 20.26
N GLN A 67 2.73 -16.57 20.83
CA GLN A 67 1.81 -16.99 21.90
C GLN A 67 0.84 -18.10 21.45
N LEU A 68 0.49 -18.13 20.17
CA LEU A 68 -0.33 -19.16 19.56
C LEU A 68 0.47 -20.40 19.12
N GLY A 69 1.78 -20.45 19.39
CA GLY A 69 2.66 -21.56 19.02
C GLY A 69 3.08 -21.57 17.56
N GLU A 70 2.91 -20.45 16.86
CA GLU A 70 3.18 -20.29 15.43
C GLU A 70 4.39 -19.37 15.19
N SER A 71 5.13 -19.61 14.13
CA SER A 71 6.28 -18.77 13.75
C SER A 71 5.89 -17.70 12.72
N VAL A 72 6.65 -16.60 12.73
CA VAL A 72 6.51 -15.55 11.71
C VAL A 72 6.97 -16.10 10.36
N PRO A 73 6.13 -16.05 9.32
CA PRO A 73 6.54 -16.49 8.00
C PRO A 73 7.58 -15.52 7.42
N SER A 74 8.58 -16.07 6.73
CA SER A 74 9.54 -15.27 5.99
C SER A 74 9.05 -15.02 4.58
N LEU A 75 9.28 -13.79 4.12
CA LEU A 75 9.05 -13.42 2.74
C LEU A 75 9.94 -14.25 1.81
N LYS A 76 9.34 -15.07 0.96
CA LYS A 76 10.04 -15.81 -0.10
C LYS A 76 9.63 -15.23 -1.44
N TYR A 77 10.61 -14.70 -2.16
CA TYR A 77 10.41 -14.22 -3.52
C TYR A 77 11.04 -15.17 -4.52
N SER A 78 10.31 -15.46 -5.59
CA SER A 78 10.90 -15.86 -6.87
C SER A 78 11.69 -14.69 -7.47
N TRP A 79 12.60 -15.00 -8.39
CA TRP A 79 13.34 -14.00 -9.15
C TRP A 79 12.41 -12.99 -9.85
N TRP A 80 11.26 -13.46 -10.34
CA TRP A 80 10.24 -12.64 -11.01
C TRP A 80 9.59 -11.63 -10.05
N GLN A 81 9.33 -12.03 -8.80
CA GLN A 81 8.76 -11.13 -7.77
C GLN A 81 9.77 -10.07 -7.29
N ARG A 82 11.08 -10.36 -7.32
CA ARG A 82 12.10 -9.33 -7.05
C ARG A 82 12.18 -8.30 -8.16
N SER A 83 12.11 -8.75 -9.41
CA SER A 83 12.03 -7.87 -10.58
C SER A 83 10.74 -7.05 -10.57
N TRP A 84 9.62 -7.65 -10.16
CA TRP A 84 8.34 -6.96 -10.01
C TRP A 84 8.38 -5.82 -8.99
N HIS A 85 9.05 -5.97 -7.85
CA HIS A 85 9.22 -4.84 -6.91
C HIS A 85 10.04 -3.68 -7.48
N GLN A 86 11.05 -3.98 -8.31
CA GLN A 86 11.79 -2.93 -9.01
C GLN A 86 10.97 -2.27 -10.11
N LEU A 87 10.17 -3.05 -10.84
CA LEU A 87 9.24 -2.54 -11.85
C LEU A 87 8.12 -1.72 -11.22
N ILE A 88 7.46 -2.21 -10.16
CA ILE A 88 6.50 -1.45 -9.36
C ILE A 88 7.12 -0.13 -8.96
N ALA A 89 8.32 -0.14 -8.36
CA ALA A 89 9.00 1.10 -8.01
C ALA A 89 9.05 2.06 -9.22
N GLN A 90 9.40 1.59 -10.41
CA GLN A 90 9.46 2.41 -11.63
C GLN A 90 8.11 2.98 -12.12
N VAL A 91 6.98 2.32 -11.85
CA VAL A 91 5.70 2.60 -12.52
C VAL A 91 5.04 3.91 -12.08
N ASN A 92 4.91 4.19 -10.77
CA ASN A 92 4.43 5.48 -10.28
C ASN A 92 4.61 5.54 -8.74
N LEU A 93 5.74 6.08 -8.27
CA LEU A 93 6.06 6.31 -6.84
C LEU A 93 4.88 6.78 -5.94
N PRO A 94 4.06 7.74 -6.37
CA PRO A 94 2.96 8.34 -5.61
C PRO A 94 1.83 7.34 -5.35
N LEU A 95 1.45 6.63 -6.40
CA LEU A 95 0.34 5.70 -6.36
C LEU A 95 0.61 4.51 -5.45
N ILE A 96 1.83 3.98 -5.51
CA ILE A 96 2.28 2.86 -4.71
C ILE A 96 2.27 3.23 -3.24
N LEU A 97 2.70 4.44 -2.93
CA LEU A 97 2.64 4.99 -1.58
C LEU A 97 1.19 5.11 -1.08
N HIS A 98 0.26 5.59 -1.91
CA HIS A 98 -1.15 5.70 -1.52
C HIS A 98 -1.77 4.33 -1.23
N LEU A 99 -1.52 3.35 -2.09
CA LEU A 99 -1.99 1.97 -1.92
C LEU A 99 -1.42 1.34 -0.66
N ILE A 100 -0.11 1.47 -0.44
CA ILE A 100 0.55 0.96 0.76
C ILE A 100 -0.11 1.55 2.00
N GLN A 101 -0.35 2.87 2.04
CA GLN A 101 -1.01 3.51 3.18
C GLN A 101 -2.43 2.97 3.41
N LYS A 102 -3.22 2.79 2.35
CA LYS A 102 -4.57 2.25 2.45
C LYS A 102 -4.56 0.81 2.99
N LEU A 103 -3.62 -0.01 2.50
CA LEU A 103 -3.42 -1.38 2.96
C LEU A 103 -2.95 -1.42 4.42
N GLU A 104 -1.99 -0.59 4.81
CA GLU A 104 -1.50 -0.49 6.19
C GLU A 104 -2.59 -0.04 7.16
N ALA A 105 -3.44 0.92 6.76
CA ALA A 105 -4.54 1.40 7.58
C ALA A 105 -5.57 0.29 7.84
N GLN A 106 -5.94 -0.44 6.78
CA GLN A 106 -6.83 -1.59 6.88
C GLN A 106 -6.23 -2.69 7.76
N ASP A 107 -4.93 -2.97 7.62
CA ASP A 107 -4.25 -4.01 8.41
C ASP A 107 -4.13 -3.65 9.88
N ASN A 108 -3.83 -2.39 10.16
CA ASN A 108 -3.78 -1.91 11.52
C ASN A 108 -5.18 -1.95 12.15
N TYR A 109 -6.25 -1.69 11.40
CA TYR A 109 -7.62 -1.84 11.90
C TYR A 109 -7.92 -3.28 12.34
N TYR A 110 -7.69 -4.27 11.46
CA TYR A 110 -7.91 -5.68 11.81
C TYR A 110 -6.98 -6.16 12.92
N LEU A 111 -5.71 -5.75 12.88
CA LEU A 111 -4.75 -6.08 13.93
C LEU A 111 -5.21 -5.54 15.28
N ASN A 112 -5.70 -4.29 15.35
CA ASN A 112 -6.17 -3.70 16.59
C ASN A 112 -7.39 -4.43 17.16
N GLN A 113 -8.30 -4.91 16.30
CA GLN A 113 -9.42 -5.76 16.71
C GLN A 113 -8.92 -7.06 17.33
N ILE A 114 -8.02 -7.77 16.64
CA ILE A 114 -7.43 -9.02 17.15
C ILE A 114 -6.70 -8.76 18.47
N LEU A 115 -5.82 -7.76 18.56
CA LEU A 115 -5.03 -7.50 19.78
C LEU A 115 -5.88 -7.14 20.99
N ALA A 116 -7.02 -6.45 20.79
CA ALA A 116 -7.96 -6.14 21.86
C ALA A 116 -8.57 -7.41 22.48
N GLU A 117 -8.82 -8.44 21.67
CA GLU A 117 -9.33 -9.74 22.13
C GLU A 117 -8.30 -10.51 22.98
N TYR A 118 -7.00 -10.29 22.76
CA TYR A 118 -5.90 -10.91 23.51
C TYR A 118 -5.36 -10.02 24.66
N GLY A 119 -6.04 -8.91 24.99
CA GLY A 119 -5.68 -8.03 26.10
C GLY A 119 -4.36 -7.27 25.91
N GLN A 120 -3.85 -7.20 24.67
CA GLN A 120 -2.61 -6.50 24.36
C GLN A 120 -2.87 -5.02 24.06
N LYS A 121 -2.12 -4.11 24.70
CA LYS A 121 -2.14 -2.69 24.34
C LYS A 121 -1.44 -2.49 23.00
N THR A 122 -2.13 -1.86 22.07
CA THR A 122 -1.60 -1.43 20.78
C THR A 122 -0.44 -0.46 20.97
N THR A 123 0.60 -0.58 20.15
CA THR A 123 1.71 0.39 20.00
C THR A 123 1.23 1.68 19.31
N ALA A 124 0.04 2.17 19.65
CA ALA A 124 -0.59 3.37 19.11
C ALA A 124 0.20 4.67 19.40
N ALA A 125 1.33 4.58 20.09
CA ALA A 125 2.19 5.71 20.44
C ALA A 125 3.52 5.78 19.66
N ILE A 126 3.70 5.02 18.57
CA ILE A 126 4.92 5.18 17.74
C ILE A 126 4.66 6.21 16.63
N ASN A 127 5.02 7.43 17.01
CA ASN A 127 5.33 8.61 16.22
C ASN A 127 4.21 9.26 15.40
N ASP A 128 4.14 10.56 15.61
CA ASP A 128 3.47 11.56 14.81
C ASP A 128 3.76 11.32 13.32
N ARG A 129 2.86 10.57 12.67
CA ARG A 129 2.90 10.26 11.23
C ARG A 129 2.54 11.47 10.37
N SER A 130 2.27 12.64 10.95
CA SER A 130 1.67 13.78 10.24
C SER A 130 2.66 14.45 9.28
N GLU A 131 3.91 14.67 9.69
CA GLU A 131 4.95 15.24 8.81
C GLU A 131 5.37 14.28 7.71
N ASP A 132 5.62 13.00 8.06
CA ASP A 132 5.92 11.96 7.07
C ASP A 132 4.74 11.81 6.08
N ARG A 133 3.48 11.91 6.54
CA ARG A 133 2.28 11.91 5.68
C ARG A 133 2.20 13.12 4.75
N LEU A 134 2.63 14.30 5.18
CA LEU A 134 2.64 15.51 4.35
C LEU A 134 3.74 15.44 3.28
N VAL A 135 4.93 14.99 3.66
CA VAL A 135 6.02 14.72 2.70
C VAL A 135 5.60 13.63 1.72
N LEU A 136 4.89 12.60 2.20
CA LEU A 136 4.28 11.60 1.36
C LEU A 136 3.24 12.22 0.44
N GLN A 137 2.27 13.03 0.90
CA GLN A 137 1.29 13.68 0.03
C GLN A 137 1.94 14.50 -1.10
N GLN A 138 3.04 15.19 -0.82
CA GLN A 138 3.82 15.87 -1.86
C GLN A 138 4.53 14.89 -2.83
N MET A 139 4.87 13.68 -2.37
CA MET A 139 5.31 12.57 -3.21
C MET A 139 4.15 11.80 -3.88
N LEU A 140 2.91 11.90 -3.36
CA LEU A 140 1.65 11.25 -3.80
C LEU A 140 0.98 11.96 -4.99
N SER A 141 1.41 13.18 -5.32
CA SER A 141 0.91 13.92 -6.50
C SER A 141 2.01 14.66 -7.26
N PRO A 142 3.04 13.99 -7.82
CA PRO A 142 3.84 14.60 -8.86
C PRO A 142 2.95 14.62 -10.08
N HIS A 143 2.25 15.73 -10.27
CA HIS A 143 1.88 16.08 -11.62
C HIS A 143 3.21 16.15 -12.40
N CYS A 144 3.45 15.17 -13.26
CA CYS A 144 4.53 15.26 -14.23
C CYS A 144 4.35 16.59 -14.95
N ARG A 145 5.40 17.42 -14.93
CA ARG A 145 5.35 18.71 -15.63
C ARG A 145 4.96 18.45 -17.08
N TYR A 146 3.85 19.04 -17.51
CA TYR A 146 3.43 18.97 -18.89
C TYR A 146 4.50 19.62 -19.78
N ARG A 147 4.97 18.89 -20.80
CA ARG A 147 6.01 19.33 -21.74
C ARG A 147 5.46 19.63 -23.13
N GLY A 148 4.15 19.53 -23.32
CA GLY A 148 3.51 19.86 -24.58
C GLY A 148 3.16 21.35 -24.67
N GLN A 149 2.33 21.69 -25.65
CA GLN A 149 1.95 23.08 -25.90
C GLN A 149 1.08 23.63 -24.77
N LEU A 150 1.54 24.71 -24.12
CA LEU A 150 0.93 25.33 -22.95
C LEU A 150 -0.39 26.05 -23.27
N THR A 151 -1.43 25.31 -23.60
CA THR A 151 -2.81 25.79 -23.65
C THR A 151 -3.57 25.36 -22.39
N SER A 152 -4.58 26.12 -21.99
CA SER A 152 -5.44 25.80 -20.84
C SER A 152 -6.10 24.42 -20.99
N GLU A 153 -6.54 24.12 -22.21
CA GLU A 153 -7.14 22.84 -22.59
C GLU A 153 -6.17 21.67 -22.46
N HIS A 154 -4.95 21.79 -23.00
CA HIS A 154 -3.94 20.75 -22.87
C HIS A 154 -3.48 20.53 -21.43
N LEU A 155 -3.37 21.59 -20.63
CA LEU A 155 -3.02 21.47 -19.22
C LEU A 155 -4.12 20.75 -18.43
N ARG A 156 -5.38 21.12 -18.67
CA ARG A 156 -6.54 20.47 -18.06
C ARG A 156 -6.63 19.00 -18.47
N PHE A 157 -6.52 18.69 -19.76
CA PHE A 157 -6.53 17.31 -20.24
C PHE A 157 -5.35 16.51 -19.68
N ASN A 158 -4.14 17.07 -19.64
CA ASN A 158 -2.98 16.42 -19.04
C ASN A 158 -3.21 16.10 -17.55
N GLN A 159 -3.91 16.96 -16.80
CA GLN A 159 -4.26 16.67 -15.41
C GLN A 159 -5.21 15.45 -15.33
N VAL A 160 -6.28 15.44 -16.13
CA VAL A 160 -7.22 14.32 -16.18
C VAL A 160 -6.53 13.03 -16.62
N PHE A 161 -5.65 13.10 -17.62
CA PHE A 161 -4.90 11.95 -18.12
C PHE A 161 -3.94 11.38 -17.07
N GLN A 162 -3.27 12.25 -16.30
CA GLN A 162 -2.42 11.81 -15.20
C GLN A 162 -3.24 11.17 -14.08
N ASP A 163 -4.41 11.71 -13.75
CA ASP A 163 -5.34 11.12 -12.78
C ASP A 163 -5.88 9.77 -13.24
N PHE A 164 -6.24 9.63 -14.52
CA PHE A 164 -6.60 8.34 -15.13
C PHE A 164 -5.47 7.32 -14.96
N SER A 165 -4.24 7.69 -15.34
CA SER A 165 -3.08 6.79 -15.22
C SER A 165 -2.85 6.32 -13.79
N ASN A 166 -3.13 7.19 -12.82
CA ASN A 166 -3.08 6.86 -11.42
C ASN A 166 -4.21 5.88 -11.05
N GLN A 167 -5.45 6.13 -11.44
CA GLN A 167 -6.54 5.24 -11.06
C GLN A 167 -6.40 3.83 -11.67
N VAL A 168 -5.88 3.73 -12.90
CA VAL A 168 -5.58 2.45 -13.56
C VAL A 168 -4.57 1.64 -12.76
N ALA A 169 -3.44 2.24 -12.39
CA ALA A 169 -2.42 1.51 -11.66
C ALA A 169 -2.85 1.14 -10.23
N ILE A 170 -3.77 1.91 -9.61
CA ILE A 170 -4.42 1.54 -8.34
C ILE A 170 -5.24 0.26 -8.51
N ALA A 171 -6.09 0.22 -9.54
CA ALA A 171 -6.95 -0.93 -9.81
C ALA A 171 -6.12 -2.20 -10.03
N CYS A 172 -5.07 -2.14 -10.86
CA CYS A 172 -4.17 -3.26 -11.10
C CYS A 172 -3.50 -3.76 -9.81
N ALA A 173 -2.99 -2.86 -8.98
CA ALA A 173 -2.32 -3.26 -7.75
C ALA A 173 -3.27 -3.87 -6.70
N LEU A 174 -4.52 -3.42 -6.64
CA LEU A 174 -5.55 -4.03 -5.79
C LEU A 174 -5.89 -5.46 -6.24
N GLU A 175 -5.96 -5.69 -7.55
CA GLU A 175 -6.17 -7.02 -8.12
C GLU A 175 -4.98 -7.93 -7.78
N THR A 176 -3.77 -7.47 -8.07
CA THR A 176 -2.54 -8.24 -7.86
C THR A 176 -2.31 -8.59 -6.39
N SER A 177 -2.77 -7.74 -5.46
CA SER A 177 -2.73 -8.00 -4.02
C SER A 177 -3.92 -8.85 -3.50
N GLY A 178 -4.82 -9.29 -4.39
CA GLY A 178 -5.98 -10.11 -4.09
C GLY A 178 -7.09 -9.39 -3.32
N LYS A 179 -7.10 -8.05 -3.33
CA LYS A 179 -8.10 -7.23 -2.63
C LYS A 179 -9.38 -7.03 -3.43
N ILE A 180 -9.27 -7.07 -4.74
CA ILE A 180 -10.40 -7.11 -5.67
C ILE A 180 -10.21 -8.28 -6.62
N SER A 181 -11.31 -8.81 -7.15
CA SER A 181 -11.25 -9.84 -8.19
C SER A 181 -10.79 -9.25 -9.53
N PRO A 182 -10.28 -10.07 -10.45
CA PRO A 182 -9.95 -9.64 -11.81
C PRO A 182 -11.13 -8.96 -12.53
N GLY A 183 -12.36 -9.46 -12.33
CA GLY A 183 -13.56 -8.85 -12.91
C GLY A 183 -13.82 -7.44 -12.38
N GLN A 184 -13.76 -7.25 -11.06
CA GLN A 184 -13.90 -5.93 -10.43
C GLN A 184 -12.82 -4.94 -10.86
N ALA A 185 -11.60 -5.44 -11.11
CA ALA A 185 -10.53 -4.62 -11.66
C ALA A 185 -10.85 -4.19 -13.09
N MET A 186 -11.32 -5.11 -13.92
CA MET A 186 -11.69 -4.84 -15.31
C MET A 186 -12.85 -3.84 -15.40
N ASP A 187 -13.93 -4.03 -14.63
CA ASP A 187 -15.06 -3.09 -14.57
C ASP A 187 -14.59 -1.68 -14.18
N ARG A 188 -13.64 -1.57 -13.24
CA ARG A 188 -13.09 -0.28 -12.84
C ARG A 188 -12.26 0.36 -13.95
N LEU A 189 -11.49 -0.43 -14.70
CA LEU A 189 -10.69 0.07 -15.82
C LEU A 189 -11.59 0.57 -16.95
N GLU A 190 -12.71 -0.11 -17.22
CA GLU A 190 -13.71 0.32 -18.22
C GLU A 190 -14.32 1.67 -17.85
N GLN A 191 -14.78 1.84 -16.60
CA GLN A 191 -15.30 3.12 -16.13
C GLN A 191 -14.29 4.26 -16.25
N LEU A 192 -13.04 4.01 -15.88
CA LEU A 192 -11.98 5.01 -15.97
C LEU A 192 -11.70 5.40 -17.42
N TRP A 193 -11.82 4.45 -18.34
CA TRP A 193 -11.64 4.72 -19.76
C TRP A 193 -12.76 5.58 -20.32
N GLU A 194 -14.01 5.31 -19.96
CA GLU A 194 -15.17 6.14 -20.31
C GLU A 194 -15.00 7.58 -19.76
N GLU A 195 -14.66 7.73 -18.49
CA GLU A 195 -14.39 9.04 -17.86
C GLU A 195 -13.28 9.81 -18.59
N LEU A 196 -12.25 9.12 -19.07
CA LEU A 196 -11.17 9.75 -19.84
C LEU A 196 -11.64 10.19 -21.23
N GLN A 197 -12.41 9.36 -21.92
CA GLN A 197 -12.95 9.68 -23.25
C GLN A 197 -13.82 10.93 -23.21
N ASP A 198 -14.68 11.05 -22.20
CA ASP A 198 -15.54 12.24 -22.00
C ASP A 198 -14.75 13.52 -21.72
N SER A 199 -13.50 13.39 -21.24
CA SER A 199 -12.63 14.51 -20.91
C SER A 199 -11.73 14.97 -22.06
N GLN A 200 -11.72 14.23 -23.17
CA GLN A 200 -10.83 14.50 -24.30
C GLN A 200 -11.19 15.84 -24.97
N PRO A 201 -10.21 16.71 -25.22
CA PRO A 201 -10.46 17.95 -25.97
C PRO A 201 -10.93 17.63 -27.39
N GLU A 202 -11.91 18.38 -27.90
CA GLU A 202 -12.36 18.27 -29.29
C GLU A 202 -11.15 18.55 -30.21
N SER A 203 -10.94 17.68 -31.20
CA SER A 203 -9.80 17.75 -32.13
C SER A 203 -10.01 18.77 -33.25
#